data_AF-A0A665UYM7-F1
#
_entry.id   AF-A0A665UYM7-F1
#
_cell.length_a   1.000
_cell.length_b   1.000
_cell.length_c   1.000
_cell.angle_alpha   90.00
_cell.angle_beta   90.00
_cell.angle_gamma   90.00
#
_symmetry.space_group_name_H-M   'P 1'
#
loop_
_entity.id
_entity.type
_entity.pdbx_description
1 polymer ?
#
loop_
_entity_poly.entity_id
_entity_poly.type
_entity_poly.pdbx_seq_one_letter_code
_entity_poly.pdbx_strand_id
1 'polypeptide(L)'
;MQCADFLGVLPNSPRKAMGQIQVIFGPMFSGKSTELMRRVRRFQIAQYDCLVIKYAKDLRYSDSGMSTHDKNTMDALPAAHLAEVRSLALKASVIGIDEGQFFPDTVEFCEEMANLGKTVIVAALDATFQRKPFGNILNLVPLAESVVKLHAVCMQCYKEAAYTKRLGAEQELEVIGGADKYQAVCRRCYGDLMADKENSAPLRNETPQQPLPGKHMDIGAQRKLFSHIHL
;
A
#
# COMPACT_ATOMS: atom_id res chain seq x y z
N MET A 1 17.30 40.79 -22.85
CA MET A 1 16.64 39.47 -22.73
C MET A 1 16.88 38.96 -21.32
N GLN A 2 15.99 39.30 -20.39
CA GLN A 2 15.96 38.72 -19.05
C GLN A 2 14.97 37.57 -19.11
N CYS A 3 15.47 36.34 -18.94
CA CYS A 3 14.65 35.16 -18.76
C CYS A 3 13.85 35.34 -17.46
N ALA A 4 12.54 35.13 -17.57
CA ALA A 4 11.57 35.41 -16.52
C ALA A 4 11.94 34.72 -15.20
N ASP A 5 12.02 35.54 -14.15
CA ASP A 5 11.94 35.08 -12.76
C ASP A 5 10.63 34.32 -12.58
N PHE A 6 10.72 33.02 -12.27
CA PHE A 6 9.62 32.23 -11.74
C PHE A 6 9.32 32.69 -10.31
N LEU A 7 8.74 33.89 -10.19
CA LEU A 7 8.15 34.34 -8.94
C LEU A 7 6.90 33.49 -8.66
N GLY A 8 6.92 32.88 -7.46
CA GLY A 8 5.89 32.15 -6.74
C GLY A 8 4.48 32.12 -7.33
N VAL A 9 3.96 30.90 -7.41
CA VAL A 9 2.54 30.50 -7.35
C VAL A 9 1.56 31.69 -7.39
N LEU A 10 0.91 31.87 -8.55
CA LEU A 10 0.05 33.01 -8.86
C LEU A 10 -1.13 33.22 -7.88
N PRO A 11 -1.51 34.48 -7.62
CA PRO A 11 -2.50 34.89 -6.60
C PRO A 11 -3.98 34.57 -6.94
N ASN A 12 -4.28 33.83 -8.01
CA ASN A 12 -5.64 33.37 -8.35
C ASN A 12 -5.81 31.84 -8.26
N SER A 13 -4.86 31.14 -7.63
CA SER A 13 -4.99 29.75 -7.16
C SER A 13 -5.85 29.71 -5.88
N PRO A 14 -6.65 28.66 -5.57
CA PRO A 14 -7.67 28.70 -4.52
C PRO A 14 -7.09 29.23 -3.20
N ARG A 15 -7.55 30.41 -2.76
CA ARG A 15 -6.96 31.23 -1.68
C ARG A 15 -7.15 30.72 -0.25
N LYS A 16 -7.27 29.41 -0.10
CA LYS A 16 -6.81 28.68 1.07
C LYS A 16 -6.36 27.35 0.51
N ALA A 17 -5.09 27.00 0.69
CA ALA A 17 -4.73 25.60 0.65
C ALA A 17 -5.62 24.93 1.71
N MET A 18 -6.69 24.29 1.25
CA MET A 18 -7.49 23.43 2.11
C MET A 18 -6.54 22.29 2.40
N GLY A 19 -5.98 22.28 3.62
CA GLY A 19 -5.25 21.12 4.06
C GLY A 19 -6.17 19.91 4.00
N GLN A 20 -5.57 18.74 3.90
CA GLN A 20 -6.32 17.51 3.70
C GLN A 20 -5.59 16.36 4.36
N ILE A 21 -6.33 15.35 4.75
CA ILE A 21 -5.85 14.08 5.24
C ILE A 21 -6.23 13.00 4.23
N GLN A 22 -5.21 12.30 3.74
CA GLN A 22 -5.36 11.13 2.88
C GLN A 22 -4.89 9.90 3.64
N VAL A 23 -5.73 8.88 3.77
CA VAL A 23 -5.40 7.65 4.48
C VAL A 23 -5.33 6.48 3.50
N ILE A 24 -4.23 5.73 3.57
CA ILE A 24 -3.94 4.54 2.79
C ILE A 24 -3.86 3.37 3.77
N PHE A 25 -4.99 2.66 3.90
CA PHE A 25 -5.09 1.42 4.65
C PHE A 25 -4.74 0.20 3.81
N GLY A 26 -4.63 -0.94 4.46
CA GLY A 26 -4.41 -2.24 3.81
C GLY A 26 -3.60 -3.18 4.70
N PRO A 27 -3.66 -4.51 4.46
CA PRO A 27 -2.85 -5.45 5.21
C PRO A 27 -1.35 -5.24 4.95
N MET A 28 -0.50 -5.98 5.65
CA MET A 28 0.91 -6.07 5.25
C MET A 28 1.02 -6.55 3.79
N PHE A 29 2.10 -6.17 3.11
CA PHE A 29 2.39 -6.55 1.71
C PHE A 29 1.43 -5.99 0.65
N SER A 30 0.54 -5.05 1.00
CA SER A 30 -0.38 -4.37 0.06
C SER A 30 0.22 -3.15 -0.64
N GLY A 31 1.49 -2.82 -0.38
CA GLY A 31 2.17 -1.69 -1.04
C GLY A 31 1.82 -0.31 -0.47
N LYS A 32 1.37 -0.20 0.79
CA LYS A 32 1.00 1.08 1.41
C LYS A 32 2.13 2.12 1.37
N SER A 33 3.34 1.76 1.81
CA SER A 33 4.51 2.64 1.79
C SER A 33 4.87 3.07 0.36
N THR A 34 4.73 2.15 -0.61
CA THR A 34 4.93 2.46 -2.04
C THR A 34 3.91 3.49 -2.55
N GLU A 35 2.62 3.32 -2.21
CA GLU A 35 1.58 4.28 -2.60
C GLU A 35 1.75 5.63 -1.91
N LEU A 36 2.10 5.64 -0.62
CA LEU A 36 2.46 6.86 0.12
C LEU A 36 3.56 7.63 -0.62
N MET A 37 4.67 6.96 -0.91
CA MET A 37 5.81 7.57 -1.59
C MET A 37 5.48 8.03 -3.00
N ARG A 38 4.67 7.28 -3.74
CA ARG A 38 4.18 7.70 -5.06
C ARG A 38 3.37 8.99 -4.95
N ARG A 39 2.51 9.13 -3.94
CA ARG A 39 1.73 10.36 -3.73
C ARG A 39 2.61 11.53 -3.31
N VAL A 40 3.54 11.35 -2.37
CA VAL A 40 4.47 12.41 -1.94
C VAL A 40 5.37 12.86 -3.09
N ARG A 41 5.93 11.92 -3.89
CA ARG A 41 6.80 12.23 -5.04
C ARG A 41 6.11 13.11 -6.09
N ARG A 42 4.79 12.99 -6.27
CA ARG A 42 4.02 13.90 -7.17
C ARG A 42 4.11 15.36 -6.73
N PHE A 43 4.05 15.62 -5.42
CA PHE A 43 4.21 16.98 -4.88
C PHE A 43 5.67 17.43 -4.91
N GLN A 44 6.61 16.54 -4.60
CA GLN A 44 8.03 16.84 -4.67
C GLN A 44 8.48 17.25 -6.08
N ILE A 45 8.03 16.55 -7.14
CA ILE A 45 8.32 16.91 -8.54
C ILE A 45 7.79 18.32 -8.84
N ALA A 46 6.64 18.68 -8.28
CA ALA A 46 6.06 20.03 -8.37
C ALA A 46 6.71 21.06 -7.41
N GLN A 47 7.87 20.74 -6.83
CA GLN A 47 8.68 21.62 -5.97
C GLN A 47 8.02 22.00 -4.63
N TYR A 48 7.10 21.19 -4.11
CA TYR A 48 6.59 21.36 -2.75
C TYR A 48 7.59 20.82 -1.72
N ASP A 49 7.74 21.53 -0.61
CA ASP A 49 8.48 21.03 0.55
C ASP A 49 7.76 19.81 1.15
N CYS A 50 8.41 18.66 1.08
CA CYS A 50 7.87 17.38 1.52
C CYS A 50 8.67 16.85 2.72
N LEU A 51 7.96 16.34 3.73
CA LEU A 51 8.54 15.63 4.87
C LEU A 51 7.95 14.21 4.90
N VAL A 52 8.80 13.19 4.94
CA VAL A 52 8.35 11.80 5.17
C VAL A 52 8.84 11.36 6.54
N ILE A 53 7.93 10.78 7.33
CA ILE A 53 8.18 10.31 8.70
C ILE A 53 7.96 8.81 8.74
N LYS A 54 8.89 8.08 9.38
CA LYS A 54 8.79 6.64 9.59
C LYS A 54 8.87 6.30 11.07
N TYR A 55 8.26 5.18 11.48
CA TYR A 55 8.34 4.73 12.85
C TYR A 55 9.75 4.26 13.22
N ALA A 56 10.35 4.85 14.25
CA ALA A 56 11.75 4.65 14.59
C ALA A 56 12.09 3.20 14.98
N LYS A 57 11.15 2.47 15.59
CA LYS A 57 11.38 1.06 15.98
C LYS A 57 11.19 0.07 14.84
N ASP A 58 10.71 0.52 13.68
CA ASP A 58 10.66 -0.32 12.49
C ASP A 58 12.02 -0.34 11.77
N LEU A 59 12.87 -1.27 12.17
CA LEU A 59 14.22 -1.46 11.63
C LEU A 59 14.27 -2.45 10.45
N ARG A 60 13.11 -2.92 9.93
CA ARG A 60 13.07 -3.91 8.84
C ARG A 60 13.73 -3.42 7.55
N TYR A 61 13.86 -2.10 7.40
CA TYR A 61 14.38 -1.43 6.21
C TYR A 61 15.49 -0.42 6.54
N SER A 62 16.16 -0.53 7.69
CA SER A 62 17.10 0.49 8.18
C SER A 62 18.37 0.66 7.32
N ASP A 63 18.77 -0.34 6.54
CA ASP A 63 20.01 -0.33 5.75
C ASP A 63 19.84 0.01 4.27
N SER A 64 18.61 0.25 3.81
CA SER A 64 18.38 0.80 2.48
C SER A 64 17.35 1.90 2.58
N GLY A 65 17.79 3.17 2.56
CA GLY A 65 16.90 4.28 2.25
C GLY A 65 16.02 3.84 1.08
N MET A 66 14.68 3.89 1.28
CA MET A 66 13.68 3.17 0.49
C MET A 66 14.17 2.87 -0.93
N SER A 67 14.65 1.63 -1.09
CA SER A 67 15.47 1.22 -2.21
C SER A 67 14.67 1.33 -3.49
N THR A 68 14.96 2.38 -4.26
CA THR A 68 14.58 2.50 -5.66
C THR A 68 15.81 2.98 -6.40
N HIS A 69 16.06 2.39 -7.56
CA HIS A 69 17.20 2.59 -8.45
C HIS A 69 17.32 4.03 -9.01
N ASP A 70 16.58 5.00 -8.46
CA ASP A 70 16.59 6.40 -8.83
C ASP A 70 17.32 7.20 -7.74
N LYS A 71 18.33 7.98 -8.12
CA LYS A 71 19.21 8.78 -7.24
C LYS A 71 18.52 9.92 -6.46
N ASN A 72 17.20 9.86 -6.26
CA ASN A 72 16.38 10.85 -5.54
C ASN A 72 15.56 10.18 -4.43
N THR A 73 16.19 9.47 -3.51
CA THR A 73 15.52 8.98 -2.31
C THR A 73 15.17 10.18 -1.41
N MET A 74 13.87 10.39 -1.15
CA MET A 74 13.48 11.27 -0.04
C MET A 74 13.82 10.54 1.26
N ASP A 75 14.73 11.11 2.04
CA ASP A 75 15.08 10.55 3.35
C ASP A 75 13.88 10.64 4.29
N ALA A 76 13.43 9.48 4.76
CA ALA A 76 12.35 9.39 5.74
C ALA A 76 12.93 9.56 7.16
N LEU A 77 12.43 10.58 7.87
CA LEU A 77 12.88 10.93 9.21
C LEU A 77 12.29 9.93 10.23
N PRO A 78 13.12 9.19 10.99
CA PRO A 78 12.63 8.31 12.03
C PRO A 78 12.12 9.11 13.24
N ALA A 79 10.97 8.72 13.78
CA ALA A 79 10.41 9.28 15.02
C ALA A 79 9.65 8.22 15.82
N ALA A 80 9.57 8.40 17.14
CA ALA A 80 8.69 7.59 18.00
C ALA A 80 7.34 8.26 18.22
N HIS A 81 7.33 9.60 18.25
CA HIS A 81 6.16 10.46 18.36
C HIS A 81 6.19 11.54 17.28
N LEU A 82 5.04 11.87 16.70
CA LEU A 82 4.98 12.91 15.66
C LEU A 82 5.21 14.31 16.24
N ALA A 83 4.93 14.52 17.53
CA ALA A 83 5.27 15.74 18.25
C ALA A 83 6.77 16.10 18.17
N GLU A 84 7.66 15.10 18.13
CA GLU A 84 9.13 15.29 18.03
C GLU A 84 9.53 16.03 16.75
N VAL A 85 8.76 15.82 15.68
CA VAL A 85 9.05 16.32 14.33
C VAL A 85 8.17 17.49 13.93
N ARG A 86 7.32 17.97 14.84
CA ARG A 86 6.35 19.04 14.59
C ARG A 86 7.00 20.30 14.04
N SER A 87 8.17 20.70 14.56
CA SER A 87 8.89 21.90 14.09
C SER A 87 9.34 21.80 12.62
N LEU A 88 9.66 20.59 12.15
CA LEU A 88 9.98 20.31 10.75
C LEU A 88 8.70 20.22 9.91
N ALA A 89 7.67 19.56 10.43
CA ALA A 89 6.37 19.45 9.78
C ALA A 89 5.72 20.82 9.50
N LEU A 90 5.89 21.78 10.41
CA LEU A 90 5.44 23.17 10.22
C LEU A 90 6.06 23.84 8.99
N LYS A 91 7.28 23.46 8.60
CA LYS A 91 7.98 24.01 7.43
C LYS A 91 7.62 23.28 6.13
N ALA A 92 7.06 22.08 6.21
CA ALA A 92 6.64 21.30 5.05
C ALA A 92 5.25 21.72 4.56
N SER A 93 5.02 21.56 3.25
CA SER A 93 3.70 21.68 2.64
C SER A 93 2.96 20.34 2.59
N VAL A 94 3.72 19.25 2.42
CA VAL A 94 3.21 17.87 2.33
C VAL A 94 3.92 17.00 3.35
N ILE A 95 3.16 16.24 4.13
CA ILE A 95 3.67 15.36 5.18
C ILE A 95 3.22 13.94 4.88
N GLY A 96 4.17 13.04 4.66
CA GLY A 96 3.93 11.60 4.57
C GLY A 96 4.25 10.91 5.90
N ILE A 97 3.34 10.07 6.39
CA ILE A 97 3.53 9.29 7.61
C ILE A 97 3.40 7.83 7.23
N ASP A 98 4.49 7.06 7.37
CA ASP A 98 4.47 5.61 7.19
C ASP A 98 4.32 4.89 8.52
N GLU A 99 3.64 3.74 8.48
CA GLU A 99 3.28 2.94 9.65
C GLU A 99 2.55 3.76 10.75
N GLY A 100 1.62 4.63 10.32
CA GLY A 100 0.89 5.57 11.16
C GLY A 100 0.24 4.95 12.41
N GLN A 101 -0.16 3.68 12.36
CA GLN A 101 -0.77 2.99 13.50
C GLN A 101 0.12 2.88 14.74
N PHE A 102 1.44 3.07 14.61
CA PHE A 102 2.38 3.00 15.75
C PHE A 102 2.56 4.33 16.48
N PHE A 103 2.12 5.45 15.89
CA PHE A 103 2.21 6.76 16.53
C PHE A 103 0.93 7.04 17.33
N PRO A 104 1.00 7.17 18.66
CA PRO A 104 -0.18 7.38 19.48
C PRO A 104 -0.85 8.74 19.23
N ASP A 105 -0.08 9.72 18.76
CA ASP A 105 -0.46 11.10 18.46
C ASP A 105 -0.83 11.34 16.98
N THR A 106 -1.04 10.28 16.20
CA THR A 106 -1.34 10.40 14.75
C THR A 106 -2.55 11.26 14.48
N VAL A 107 -3.65 11.02 15.21
CA VAL A 107 -4.95 11.63 14.90
C VAL A 107 -4.88 13.12 15.13
N GLU A 108 -4.41 13.53 16.31
CA GLU A 108 -4.26 14.93 16.71
C GLU A 108 -3.27 15.66 15.80
N PHE A 109 -2.14 15.03 15.48
CA PHE A 109 -1.14 15.63 14.59
C PHE A 109 -1.67 15.83 13.17
N CYS A 110 -2.36 14.84 12.59
CA CYS A 110 -2.89 14.95 11.23
C CYS A 110 -3.93 16.07 11.14
N GLU A 111 -4.85 16.12 12.10
CA GLU A 111 -5.90 17.15 12.19
C GLU A 111 -5.30 18.54 12.35
N GLU A 112 -4.32 18.71 13.25
CA GLU A 112 -3.62 19.98 13.45
C GLU A 112 -2.94 20.44 12.14
N MET A 113 -2.15 19.56 11.52
CA MET A 113 -1.40 19.90 10.32
C MET A 113 -2.31 20.20 9.13
N ALA A 114 -3.40 19.46 8.95
CA ALA A 114 -4.39 19.72 7.92
C ALA A 114 -5.10 21.07 8.15
N ASN A 115 -5.50 21.39 9.38
CA ASN A 115 -6.09 22.69 9.72
C ASN A 115 -5.12 23.87 9.49
N LEU A 116 -3.81 23.62 9.54
CA LEU A 116 -2.75 24.57 9.17
C LEU A 116 -2.49 24.64 7.65
N GLY A 117 -3.32 24.01 6.82
CA GLY A 117 -3.26 24.07 5.36
C GLY A 117 -2.32 23.06 4.71
N LYS A 118 -1.87 22.02 5.43
CA LYS A 118 -0.93 21.02 4.92
C LYS A 118 -1.67 19.82 4.30
N THR A 119 -1.04 19.20 3.31
CA THR A 119 -1.49 17.89 2.81
C THR A 119 -0.81 16.79 3.63
N VAL A 120 -1.57 16.05 4.42
CA VAL A 120 -1.10 14.93 5.24
C VAL A 120 -1.52 13.62 4.59
N ILE A 121 -0.57 12.72 4.35
CA ILE A 121 -0.79 11.42 3.72
C ILE A 121 -0.30 10.36 4.68
N VAL A 122 -1.20 9.49 5.15
CA VAL A 122 -0.93 8.48 6.17
C VAL A 122 -1.05 7.09 5.55
N ALA A 123 0.02 6.31 5.58
CA ALA A 123 -0.03 4.87 5.33
C ALA A 123 -0.10 4.14 6.67
N ALA A 124 -1.08 3.27 6.85
CA ALA A 124 -1.23 2.53 8.10
C ALA A 124 -1.95 1.20 7.93
N LEU A 125 -1.76 0.29 8.90
CA LEU A 125 -2.62 -0.87 9.08
C LEU A 125 -3.96 -0.41 9.67
N ASP A 126 -5.08 -0.80 9.07
CA ASP A 126 -6.42 -0.54 9.65
C ASP A 126 -6.73 -1.47 10.83
N ALA A 127 -6.13 -2.67 10.83
CA ALA A 127 -6.38 -3.68 11.83
C ALA A 127 -5.11 -4.46 12.22
N THR A 128 -5.11 -4.97 13.46
CA THR A 128 -4.10 -5.88 14.00
C THR A 128 -4.23 -7.28 13.38
N PHE A 129 -3.29 -8.17 13.72
CA PHE A 129 -3.36 -9.59 13.32
C PHE A 129 -4.63 -10.31 13.80
N GLN A 130 -5.34 -9.76 14.80
CA GLN A 130 -6.61 -10.27 15.33
C GLN A 130 -7.84 -9.68 14.60
N ARG A 131 -7.64 -8.85 13.56
CA ARG A 131 -8.68 -8.08 12.87
C ARG A 131 -9.45 -7.11 13.79
N LYS A 132 -8.80 -6.63 14.85
CA LYS A 132 -9.28 -5.53 15.68
C LYS A 132 -8.68 -4.22 15.19
N PRO A 133 -9.34 -3.06 15.40
CA PRO A 133 -8.75 -1.75 15.11
C PRO A 133 -7.32 -1.63 15.65
N PHE A 134 -6.39 -1.10 14.85
CA PHE A 134 -5.01 -0.89 15.28
C PHE A 134 -4.87 0.48 15.96
N GLY A 135 -4.73 0.49 17.29
CA GLY A 135 -4.62 1.74 18.05
C GLY A 135 -5.83 2.65 17.83
N ASN A 136 -5.58 3.95 17.65
CA ASN A 136 -6.60 4.97 17.36
C ASN A 136 -6.69 5.31 15.86
N ILE A 137 -6.01 4.57 14.97
CA ILE A 137 -5.84 4.99 13.57
C ILE A 137 -7.14 5.13 12.78
N LEU A 138 -8.17 4.35 13.14
CA LEU A 138 -9.48 4.45 12.50
C LEU A 138 -10.20 5.76 12.80
N ASN A 139 -9.79 6.49 13.84
CA ASN A 139 -10.34 7.81 14.15
C ASN A 139 -9.96 8.87 13.10
N LEU A 140 -9.00 8.59 12.20
CA LEU A 140 -8.73 9.43 11.03
C LEU A 140 -9.83 9.36 9.97
N VAL A 141 -10.60 8.26 9.90
CA VAL A 141 -11.62 8.05 8.85
C VAL A 141 -12.63 9.20 8.77
N PRO A 142 -13.26 9.65 9.86
CA PRO A 142 -14.21 10.77 9.80
C PRO A 142 -13.55 12.12 9.50
N LEU A 143 -12.23 12.25 9.68
CA LEU A 143 -11.47 13.49 9.47
C LEU A 143 -10.87 13.57 8.06
N ALA A 144 -10.77 12.45 7.35
CA ALA A 144 -10.04 12.36 6.09
C ALA A 144 -10.92 12.60 4.85
N GLU A 145 -10.43 13.45 3.95
CA GLU A 145 -11.05 13.69 2.63
C GLU A 145 -10.89 12.50 1.68
N SER A 146 -9.89 11.65 1.90
CA SER A 146 -9.67 10.46 1.08
C SER A 146 -9.27 9.28 1.95
N VAL A 147 -10.03 8.20 1.90
CA VAL A 147 -9.67 6.92 2.52
C VAL A 147 -9.67 5.83 1.46
N VAL A 148 -8.55 5.14 1.30
CA VAL A 148 -8.44 3.96 0.44
C VAL A 148 -7.94 2.76 1.24
N LYS A 149 -8.45 1.58 0.95
CA LYS A 149 -7.93 0.33 1.50
C LYS A 149 -7.36 -0.53 0.38
N LEU A 150 -6.03 -0.65 0.36
CA LEU A 150 -5.31 -1.49 -0.58
C LEU A 150 -5.49 -2.97 -0.22
N HIS A 151 -5.35 -3.82 -1.23
CA HIS A 151 -5.36 -5.26 -1.09
C HIS A 151 -3.99 -5.82 -1.45
N ALA A 152 -3.59 -6.89 -0.77
CA ALA A 152 -2.42 -7.68 -1.12
C ALA A 152 -2.85 -8.93 -1.92
N VAL A 153 -1.91 -9.79 -2.28
CA VAL A 153 -2.18 -11.14 -2.78
C VAL A 153 -2.12 -12.13 -1.60
N CYS A 154 -3.11 -13.01 -1.50
CA CYS A 154 -3.17 -14.02 -0.46
C CYS A 154 -2.06 -15.04 -0.65
N MET A 155 -1.22 -15.19 0.36
CA MET A 155 -0.07 -16.10 0.34
C MET A 155 -0.43 -17.59 0.44
N GLN A 156 -1.73 -17.92 0.59
CA GLN A 156 -2.22 -19.30 0.66
C GLN A 156 -3.02 -19.73 -0.58
N CYS A 157 -3.88 -18.85 -1.11
CA CYS A 157 -4.78 -19.19 -2.22
C CYS A 157 -4.69 -18.25 -3.43
N TYR A 158 -3.77 -17.28 -3.39
CA TYR A 158 -3.44 -16.37 -4.49
C TYR A 158 -4.58 -15.44 -4.96
N LYS A 159 -5.68 -15.37 -4.21
CA LYS A 159 -6.76 -14.37 -4.38
C LYS A 159 -6.45 -13.07 -3.64
N GLU A 160 -7.29 -12.05 -3.77
CA GLU A 160 -7.13 -10.81 -3.01
C GLU A 160 -7.12 -11.04 -1.48
N ALA A 161 -6.14 -10.42 -0.82
CA ALA A 161 -5.96 -10.46 0.62
C ALA A 161 -6.26 -9.09 1.25
N ALA A 162 -7.09 -9.12 2.30
CA ALA A 162 -7.52 -7.94 3.03
C ALA A 162 -7.05 -7.94 4.49
N TYR A 163 -6.36 -9.01 4.93
CA TYR A 163 -5.98 -9.21 6.33
C TYR A 163 -4.51 -9.65 6.45
N THR A 164 -3.91 -9.31 7.58
CA THR A 164 -2.61 -9.83 8.01
C THR A 164 -2.85 -10.95 9.03
N LYS A 165 -2.33 -12.15 8.78
CA LYS A 165 -2.30 -13.27 9.73
C LYS A 165 -0.90 -13.37 10.33
N ARG A 166 -0.79 -13.46 11.66
CA ARG A 166 0.47 -13.78 12.35
C ARG A 166 0.71 -15.29 12.31
N LEU A 167 1.95 -15.71 12.10
CA LEU A 167 2.35 -17.12 12.03
C LEU A 167 2.72 -17.72 13.39
N GLY A 168 3.34 -16.93 14.26
CA GLY A 168 3.72 -17.35 15.60
C GLY A 168 2.59 -17.21 16.63
N ALA A 169 2.85 -17.70 17.84
CA ALA A 169 1.91 -17.74 18.96
C ALA A 169 1.97 -16.49 19.87
N GLU A 170 2.83 -15.52 19.53
CA GLU A 170 3.02 -14.29 20.30
C GLU A 170 1.72 -13.50 20.38
N GLN A 171 1.42 -12.98 21.57
CA GLN A 171 0.20 -12.24 21.84
C GLN A 171 0.40 -10.72 21.85
N GLU A 172 1.65 -10.22 21.89
CA GLU A 172 1.89 -8.77 21.88
C GLU A 172 1.38 -8.14 20.58
N LEU A 173 0.77 -6.96 20.66
CA LEU A 173 0.25 -6.29 19.47
C LEU A 173 1.40 -5.79 18.57
N GLU A 174 2.41 -5.17 19.16
CA GLU A 174 3.58 -4.63 18.46
C GLU A 174 4.69 -5.70 18.41
N VAL A 175 4.69 -6.50 17.34
CA VAL A 175 5.80 -7.40 17.03
C VAL A 175 6.29 -7.08 15.63
N ILE A 176 7.45 -6.44 15.52
CA ILE A 176 8.06 -6.09 14.24
C ILE A 176 8.56 -7.36 13.54
N GLY A 177 8.19 -7.51 12.27
CA GLY A 177 8.55 -8.65 11.42
C GLY A 177 8.06 -8.49 9.99
N GLY A 178 8.61 -9.28 9.07
CA GLY A 178 8.24 -9.31 7.66
C GLY A 178 7.41 -10.55 7.34
N ALA A 179 7.70 -11.16 6.17
CA ALA A 179 7.04 -12.39 5.71
C ALA A 179 7.38 -13.63 6.55
N ASP A 180 8.43 -13.55 7.38
CA ASP A 180 8.82 -14.55 8.36
C ASP A 180 7.82 -14.69 9.52
N LYS A 181 7.16 -13.59 9.91
CA LYS A 181 6.17 -13.58 11.01
C LYS A 181 4.73 -13.39 10.56
N TYR A 182 4.51 -12.85 9.37
CA TYR A 182 3.20 -12.43 8.90
C TYR A 182 2.90 -12.85 7.47
N GLN A 183 1.63 -13.15 7.19
CA GLN A 183 1.13 -13.41 5.85
C GLN A 183 -0.06 -12.51 5.52
N ALA A 184 -0.10 -12.01 4.28
CA ALA A 184 -1.33 -11.47 3.73
C ALA A 184 -2.29 -12.61 3.37
N VAL A 185 -3.51 -12.56 3.88
CA VAL A 185 -4.53 -13.61 3.65
C VAL A 185 -5.90 -13.04 3.28
N CYS A 186 -6.64 -13.82 2.48
CA CYS A 186 -8.05 -13.55 2.20
C CYS A 186 -8.93 -13.96 3.38
N ARG A 187 -10.22 -13.63 3.32
CA ARG A 187 -11.21 -13.95 4.37
C ARG A 187 -11.26 -15.44 4.73
N ARG A 188 -11.26 -16.30 3.71
CA ARG A 188 -11.32 -17.76 3.88
C ARG A 188 -10.08 -18.31 4.59
N CYS A 189 -8.90 -17.91 4.11
CA CYS A 189 -7.60 -18.32 4.63
C CYS A 189 -7.27 -17.73 6.02
N TYR A 190 -7.88 -16.60 6.39
CA TYR A 190 -7.75 -16.07 7.74
C TYR A 190 -8.50 -16.94 8.76
N GLY A 191 -9.76 -17.28 8.47
CA GLY A 191 -10.65 -17.98 9.40
C GLY A 191 -10.50 -19.50 9.41
N ASP A 192 -9.50 -20.04 8.70
CA ASP A 192 -9.28 -21.49 8.53
C ASP A 192 -10.55 -22.27 8.13
N LEU A 193 -11.37 -21.66 7.24
CA LEU A 193 -12.39 -22.38 6.48
C LEU A 193 -11.71 -23.20 5.38
N MET A 194 -11.01 -24.26 5.80
CA MET A 194 -10.63 -25.39 4.95
C MET A 194 -11.48 -26.60 5.34
N ALA A 195 -12.80 -26.48 5.14
CA ALA A 195 -13.60 -27.62 4.73
C ALA A 195 -13.64 -27.59 3.19
N ASP A 196 -12.63 -28.23 2.59
CA ASP A 196 -12.77 -29.16 1.47
C ASP A 196 -11.44 -29.34 0.75
N LYS A 197 -10.88 -30.53 0.95
CA LYS A 197 -9.87 -31.13 0.09
C LYS A 197 -10.54 -31.54 -1.23
N GLU A 198 -10.67 -30.64 -2.20
CA GLU A 198 -10.96 -30.98 -3.60
C GLU A 198 -10.18 -30.00 -4.48
N ASN A 199 -9.20 -30.35 -5.31
CA ASN A 199 -9.03 -31.52 -6.17
C ASN A 199 -7.57 -32.01 -6.15
N SER A 200 -7.32 -33.15 -5.52
CA SER A 200 -6.31 -34.08 -6.04
C SER A 200 -7.03 -35.02 -7.00
N ALA A 201 -7.32 -34.55 -8.21
CA ALA A 201 -7.64 -35.47 -9.29
C ALA A 201 -6.35 -36.27 -9.57
N PRO A 202 -6.36 -37.61 -9.47
CA PRO A 202 -5.20 -38.39 -9.89
C PRO A 202 -4.98 -38.11 -11.38
N LEU A 203 -3.74 -37.76 -11.76
CA LEU A 203 -3.32 -37.81 -13.15
C LEU A 203 -3.70 -39.19 -13.69
N ARG A 204 -4.71 -39.26 -14.55
CA ARG A 204 -4.97 -40.45 -15.35
C ARG A 204 -3.85 -40.54 -16.37
N ASN A 205 -2.84 -41.36 -16.04
CA ASN A 205 -1.86 -41.84 -17.00
C ASN A 205 -2.51 -42.86 -17.92
N GLU A 206 -3.22 -42.45 -18.97
CA GLU A 206 -3.54 -43.36 -20.07
C GLU A 206 -3.61 -42.61 -21.41
N THR A 207 -2.52 -42.59 -22.17
CA THR A 207 -2.46 -43.15 -23.54
C THR A 207 -1.00 -43.25 -23.99
N PRO A 208 -0.55 -44.42 -24.50
CA PRO A 208 -0.49 -44.60 -25.97
C PRO A 208 -0.96 -46.02 -26.37
N GLN A 209 -1.52 -46.30 -27.55
CA GLN A 209 -0.97 -46.12 -28.91
C GLN A 209 -2.10 -46.14 -29.97
N GLN A 210 -1.86 -45.52 -31.13
CA GLN A 210 -2.66 -45.68 -32.36
C GLN A 210 -2.58 -47.12 -32.91
N PRO A 211 -3.53 -47.56 -33.76
CA PRO A 211 -3.36 -47.39 -35.21
C PRO A 211 -4.63 -46.98 -36.00
N LEU A 212 -4.44 -46.24 -37.09
CA LEU A 212 -5.39 -45.98 -38.20
C LEU A 212 -5.69 -47.31 -38.97
N PRO A 213 -6.84 -47.52 -39.67
CA PRO A 213 -7.29 -46.65 -40.79
C PRO A 213 -8.82 -46.56 -41.06
N GLY A 214 -9.25 -45.52 -41.82
CA GLY A 214 -10.55 -45.53 -42.52
C GLY A 214 -11.11 -44.14 -42.89
N LYS A 215 -11.27 -43.87 -44.19
CA LYS A 215 -11.81 -42.63 -44.80
C LYS A 215 -13.33 -42.46 -44.61
N HIS A 216 -13.82 -41.23 -44.40
CA HIS A 216 -14.65 -40.44 -45.35
C HIS A 216 -15.13 -39.08 -44.76
N MET A 217 -14.93 -38.00 -45.56
CA MET A 217 -15.80 -36.83 -45.89
C MET A 217 -16.97 -36.42 -44.94
N ASP A 218 -17.36 -35.16 -44.72
CA ASP A 218 -16.99 -33.80 -45.19
C ASP A 218 -17.88 -32.77 -44.41
N ILE A 219 -17.61 -31.48 -44.59
CA ILE A 219 -18.46 -30.28 -44.36
C ILE A 219 -18.35 -29.55 -43.00
N GLY A 220 -17.41 -28.60 -42.95
CA GLY A 220 -17.74 -27.16 -43.05
C GLY A 220 -18.34 -26.42 -41.85
N ALA A 221 -17.53 -25.62 -41.16
CA ALA A 221 -17.83 -24.21 -40.81
C ALA A 221 -16.61 -23.51 -40.16
N GLN A 222 -16.01 -22.56 -40.87
CA GLN A 222 -14.97 -21.66 -40.36
C GLN A 222 -15.59 -20.55 -39.50
N ARG A 223 -14.98 -20.24 -38.34
CA ARG A 223 -14.95 -18.88 -37.80
C ARG A 223 -13.52 -18.54 -37.40
N LYS A 224 -12.99 -17.51 -38.07
CA LYS A 224 -11.59 -17.08 -38.06
C LYS A 224 -11.20 -16.46 -36.72
N LEU A 225 -10.03 -16.87 -36.21
CA LEU A 225 -9.25 -16.13 -35.23
C LEU A 225 -8.78 -14.79 -35.83
N PHE A 226 -8.84 -13.72 -35.05
CA PHE A 226 -7.98 -12.56 -35.28
C PHE A 226 -6.72 -12.71 -34.42
N SER A 227 -5.61 -12.91 -35.12
CA SER A 227 -4.26 -12.92 -34.59
C SER A 227 -3.55 -11.61 -34.97
N HIS A 228 -2.82 -11.04 -34.01
CA HIS A 228 -1.70 -10.11 -34.14
C HIS A 228 -1.93 -8.70 -34.74
N ILE A 229 -1.65 -7.69 -33.91
CA ILE A 229 -0.80 -6.56 -34.31
C ILE A 229 0.28 -6.38 -33.23
N HIS A 230 1.53 -6.52 -33.66
CA HIS A 230 2.73 -6.04 -32.96
C HIS A 230 3.12 -4.70 -33.57
N LEU A 231 3.28 -3.67 -32.73
CA LEU A 231 4.38 -2.69 -32.72
C LEU A 231 4.16 -1.72 -31.55
#